data_AF-A0A084TMM1-F1
#
_entry.id   AF-A0A084TMM1-F1
#
_cell.length_a   1.000
_cell.length_b   1.000
_cell.length_c   1.000
_cell.angle_alpha   90.00
_cell.angle_beta   90.00
_cell.angle_gamma   90.00
#
_symmetry.space_group_name_H-M   'P 1'
#
loop_
_entity.id
_entity.type
_entity.pdbx_description
1 polymer ?
#
loop_
_entity_poly.entity_id
_entity_poly.type
_entity_poly.pdbx_seq_one_letter_code
_entity_poly.pdbx_strand_id
1 'polypeptide(L)' 'MKPIKIITGILFLAAITSIVVGYIISNPKCIGFGVIGLFFLVFPLFSYYRWKDKDIKDYMITKENIEKMRKNQKRHKY' A
#
# COMPACT_ATOMS: atom_id res chain seq x y z
N MET A 1 -7.21 0.16 13.46
CA MET A 1 -6.81 -0.41 12.16
C MET A 1 -5.68 -1.47 12.21
N LYS A 2 -5.11 -1.76 13.40
CA LYS A 2 -4.15 -2.85 13.60
C LYS A 2 -4.56 -4.20 12.95
N PRO A 3 -5.83 -4.68 13.05
CA PRO A 3 -6.20 -5.96 12.45
C PRO A 3 -6.14 -5.95 10.91
N ILE A 4 -6.65 -4.91 10.24
CA ILE A 4 -6.65 -4.82 8.76
C ILE A 4 -5.21 -4.80 8.21
N LYS A 5 -4.29 -4.12 8.91
CA LYS A 5 -2.87 -4.12 8.55
C LYS A 5 -2.26 -5.52 8.62
N ILE A 6 -2.57 -6.28 9.67
CA ILE A 6 -2.09 -7.66 9.84
C ILE A 6 -2.70 -8.57 8.77
N ILE A 7 -4.01 -8.47 8.55
CA ILE A 7 -4.74 -9.26 7.54
C ILE A 7 -4.15 -9.03 6.15
N THR A 8 -3.94 -7.77 5.76
CA THR A 8 -3.36 -7.44 4.45
C THR A 8 -1.94 -7.99 4.31
N GLY A 9 -1.14 -7.94 5.39
CA GLY A 9 0.21 -8.52 5.39
C GLY A 9 0.20 -10.05 5.23
N ILE A 10 -0.71 -10.75 5.91
CA ILE A 10 -0.89 -12.21 5.75
C ILE A 10 -1.31 -12.55 4.33
N LEU A 11 -2.26 -11.79 3.77
CA LEU A 11 -2.76 -11.98 2.41
C LEU A 11 -1.68 -11.76 1.35
N PHE A 12 -0.81 -10.76 1.57
CA PHE A 12 0.35 -10.50 0.72
C PHE A 12 1.36 -11.67 0.75
N LEU A 13 1.69 -12.16 1.95
CA LEU A 13 2.56 -13.32 2.11
C LEU A 13 1.97 -14.57 1.45
N ALA A 14 0.67 -14.81 1.62
CA ALA A 14 -0.03 -15.93 0.99
C ALA A 14 -0.03 -15.83 -0.55
N ALA A 15 -0.17 -14.63 -1.11
CA ALA A 15 -0.09 -14.41 -2.55
C ALA A 15 1.34 -14.70 -3.07
N ILE A 16 2.37 -14.23 -2.37
CA ILE A 16 3.77 -14.50 -2.73
C ILE A 16 4.07 -16.00 -2.64
N THR A 17 3.68 -16.67 -1.57
CA THR A 17 3.91 -18.11 -1.43
C THR A 17 3.18 -18.89 -2.51
N SER A 18 1.95 -18.51 -2.86
CA SER A 18 1.20 -19.12 -3.98
C SER A 18 1.93 -18.96 -5.33
N ILE A 19 2.50 -17.79 -5.60
CA ILE A 19 3.30 -17.54 -6.82
C ILE A 19 4.57 -18.40 -6.81
N VAL A 20 5.34 -18.39 -5.72
CA VAL A 20 6.58 -19.16 -5.58
C VAL A 20 6.32 -20.66 -5.73
N VAL A 21 5.31 -21.18 -5.05
CA VAL A 21 4.89 -22.59 -5.17
C VAL A 21 4.41 -22.89 -6.59
N GLY A 22 3.66 -21.98 -7.21
CA GLY A 22 3.23 -22.09 -8.60
C GLY A 22 4.40 -22.23 -9.57
N TYR A 23 5.50 -21.50 -9.35
CA TYR A 23 6.73 -21.65 -10.12
C TYR A 23 7.44 -22.98 -9.85
N ILE A 24 7.54 -23.42 -8.59
CA ILE A 24 8.18 -24.70 -8.24
C ILE A 24 7.44 -25.88 -8.89
N ILE A 25 6.11 -25.86 -8.88
CA ILE A 25 5.27 -26.94 -9.44
C ILE A 25 5.00 -26.72 -10.95
N SER A 26 5.52 -25.65 -11.56
CA SER A 26 5.24 -25.27 -12.95
C SER A 26 3.74 -25.22 -13.29
N ASN A 27 2.92 -24.80 -12.31
CA ASN A 27 1.47 -24.71 -12.48
C ASN A 27 1.05 -23.24 -12.69
N PRO A 28 0.75 -22.83 -13.94
CA PRO A 28 0.42 -21.44 -14.25
C PRO A 28 -0.89 -20.97 -13.62
N LYS A 29 -1.82 -21.88 -13.27
CA LYS A 29 -3.07 -21.52 -12.61
C LYS A 29 -2.83 -21.01 -11.19
N CYS A 30 -1.88 -21.60 -10.47
CA CYS A 30 -1.49 -21.15 -9.13
C CYS A 30 -0.84 -19.76 -9.16
N ILE A 31 0.01 -19.52 -10.16
CA ILE A 31 0.62 -18.20 -10.38
C ILE A 31 -0.47 -17.16 -10.67
N GLY A 32 -1.38 -17.46 -11.60
CA GLY A 32 -2.50 -16.58 -11.93
C GLY A 32 -3.39 -16.27 -10.73
N PHE A 33 -3.69 -17.27 -9.90
CA PHE A 33 -4.47 -17.08 -8.68
C PHE A 33 -3.78 -16.15 -7.68
N GLY A 34 -2.47 -16.33 -7.46
CA GLY A 34 -1.68 -15.45 -6.61
C GLY A 34 -1.64 -14.00 -7.12
N VAL A 35 -1.48 -13.81 -8.43
CA VAL A 35 -1.46 -12.47 -9.06
C VAL A 35 -2.83 -11.77 -8.96
N ILE A 36 -3.92 -12.49 -9.26
CA ILE A 36 -5.29 -11.96 -9.14
C ILE A 36 -5.58 -11.60 -7.68
N GLY A 37 -5.22 -12.47 -6.73
CA GLY A 37 -5.35 -12.19 -5.31
C GLY A 37 -4.56 -10.94 -4.88
N LEU A 38 -3.34 -10.77 -5.40
CA LEU A 38 -2.53 -9.58 -5.13
C LEU A 38 -3.23 -8.30 -5.63
N PHE A 39 -3.69 -8.30 -6.88
CA PHE A 39 -4.28 -7.12 -7.53
C PHE A 39 -5.66 -6.75 -7.03
N PHE A 40 -6.54 -7.73 -6.81
CA PHE A 40 -7.93 -7.47 -6.46
C PHE A 40 -8.20 -7.47 -4.96
N LEU A 41 -7.37 -8.15 -4.15
CA LEU A 41 -7.53 -8.17 -2.71
C LEU A 41 -6.46 -7.33 -2.03
N VAL A 42 -5.19 -7.69 -2.19
CA VAL A 42 -4.10 -7.07 -1.41
C VAL A 42 -3.99 -5.58 -1.70
N PHE A 43 -3.95 -5.17 -2.96
CA PHE A 43 -3.78 -3.77 -3.35
C PHE A 43 -4.91 -2.85 -2.87
N PRO A 44 -6.21 -3.17 -3.10
CA PRO A 44 -7.31 -2.36 -2.60
C PRO A 44 -7.35 -2.27 -1.07
N LEU A 45 -7.12 -3.40 -0.38
CA LEU A 45 -7.10 -3.43 1.08
C LEU A 45 -5.94 -2.59 1.63
N PHE A 46 -4.76 -2.74 1.01
CA PHE A 46 -3.56 -1.97 1.33
C PHE A 46 -3.80 -0.47 1.18
N SER A 47 -4.30 -0.05 0.02
CA SER A 47 -4.59 1.34 -0.26
C SER A 47 -5.61 1.90 0.74
N TYR A 48 -6.70 1.18 0.98
CA TYR A 48 -7.74 1.60 1.92
C TYR A 48 -7.19 1.84 3.33
N TYR A 49 -6.49 0.86 3.91
CA TYR A 49 -6.07 1.01 5.30
C TYR A 49 -4.92 1.99 5.46
N ARG A 50 -4.07 2.15 4.43
CA ARG A 50 -2.94 3.09 4.43
C ARG A 50 -3.41 4.54 4.34
N TRP A 51 -4.51 4.78 3.65
CA TRP A 51 -5.01 6.12 3.34
C TRP A 51 -6.11 6.61 4.29
N LYS A 52 -6.75 5.73 5.07
CA LYS A 52 -7.85 6.07 5.98
C LYS A 52 -7.54 7.16 7.02
N ASP A 53 -6.32 7.19 7.54
CA ASP A 53 -5.92 8.15 8.59
C ASP A 53 -5.25 9.43 8.01
N LYS A 54 -5.29 9.63 6.70
CA LYS A 54 -4.61 10.73 5.99
C LYS A 54 -5.63 11.78 5.55
N ASP A 55 -5.44 13.04 5.93
CA ASP A 55 -6.25 14.14 5.38
C ASP A 55 -5.78 14.47 3.97
N ILE A 56 -6.69 14.42 2.99
CA ILE A 56 -6.41 14.70 1.57
C ILE A 56 -5.89 16.14 1.40
N LYS A 57 -6.40 17.08 2.20
CA LYS A 57 -6.04 18.49 2.14
C LYS A 57 -4.56 18.70 2.36
N ASP A 58 -3.92 17.93 3.24
CA ASP A 58 -2.48 18.03 3.51
C ASP A 58 -1.59 17.62 2.32
N TYR A 59 -2.14 16.89 1.34
CA TYR A 59 -1.43 16.44 0.14
C TYR A 59 -1.77 17.26 -1.11
N MET A 60 -2.73 18.18 -1.04
CA MET A 60 -3.06 19.04 -2.17
C MET A 60 -2.03 20.15 -2.35
N ILE A 61 -1.69 20.44 -3.61
CA ILE A 61 -0.82 21.56 -3.99
C ILE A 61 -1.65 22.85 -3.95
N THR A 62 -1.93 23.33 -2.74
CA THR A 62 -2.58 24.62 -2.50
C THR A 62 -1.52 25.65 -2.11
N LYS A 63 -1.82 26.94 -2.33
CA LYS A 63 -0.93 28.02 -1.90
C LYS A 63 -0.60 27.93 -0.41
N GLU A 64 -1.59 27.62 0.43
CA GLU A 64 -1.40 27.48 1.89
C GLU A 64 -0.43 26.35 2.24
N ASN A 65 -0.56 25.18 1.62
CA ASN A 65 0.34 24.05 1.89
C ASN A 65 1.76 24.30 1.40
N ILE A 66 1.91 24.86 0.19
CA ILE A 66 3.23 25.23 -0.34
C ILE A 66 3.90 26.25 0.59
N GLU A 67 3.14 27.21 1.10
CA GLU A 67 3.68 28.23 2.01
C GLU A 67 4.02 27.66 3.39
N LYS A 68 3.22 26.73 3.94
CA LYS A 68 3.57 25.93 5.12
C LYS A 68 4.87 25.14 4.92
N MET A 69 5.02 24.45 3.79
CA MET A 69 6.24 23.71 3.46
C MET A 69 7.46 24.64 3.38
N ARG A 70 7.31 25.81 2.74
CA ARG A 70 8.39 26.80 2.60
C ARG A 70 8.79 27.43 3.94
N LYS A 71 7.82 27.68 4.83
CA LYS A 71 8.08 28.15 6.20
C LYS A 71 8.80 27.10 7.03
N ASN A 72 8.38 25.84 6.99
CA ASN A 72 9.04 24.73 7.67
C ASN A 72 10.49 24.55 7.20
N GLN A 73 10.75 24.65 5.89
CA GLN A 73 12.10 24.59 5.33
C GLN A 73 12.98 25.75 5.81
N LYS A 74 12.46 26.97 5.92
CA LYS A 74 13.21 28.12 6.47
C LYS A 74 13.53 27.96 7.96
N ARG A 75 12.60 27.38 8.74
CA ARG A 75 12.74 27.18 10.19
C ARG A 75 13.77 26.12 10.56
N HIS A 76 13.94 25.09 9.72
CA HIS A 76 14.92 24.02 9.91
C HIS A 76 16.29 24.32 9.29
N LYS A 77 16.47 25.49 8.66
CA LYS A 77 17.74 25.90 8.04
C LYS A 77 18.65 26.69 8.99
N TYR A 78 18.24 26.83 10.26
CA TYR A 78 18.98 27.44 11.36
C TYR A 78 18.85 26.56 12.59
#